data_AF-A0AAN6IL73-F1
#
_entry.id   AF-A0AAN6IL73-F1
#
_cell.length_a   1.000
_cell.length_b   1.000
_cell.length_c   1.000
_cell.angle_alpha   90.00
_cell.angle_beta   90.00
_cell.angle_gamma   90.00
#
_symmetry.space_group_name_H-M   'P 1'
#
loop_
_entity.id
_entity.type
_entity.pdbx_description
1 polymer ?
#
loop_
_entity_poly.entity_id
_entity_poly.type
_entity_poly.pdbx_seq_one_letter_code
_entity_poly.pdbx_strand_id
1 'polypeptide(L)'
;MQHALWDFLWSGFISKTDLFISHPVAGFIPPRVPHAKVALMPAATDELDGLNKKMSAADLEYYRRVFNRCAEDQGSPGISADRPYVIQIARFDPAKGIPDVIQSYRIFREQLTAKGLESDQHPQLVICGHGSIDDPDGTVIYDQVMEMLAQSEYLPYAKDICVTRLPASDQLLCAILRSSFCALQLSHREGFEIKVTESLAKYKPVIAFRSGGIPLQIEDGKTGILIERGNTQGVADALTRLYTDNDYYQEFVNELRTKEQDSKRQQFFTPFQSVNWLYLATELAYKGNDAAIVKAQPQAEDIEGTYMGNGQTRNWNAKYVRQFWQGTA
;
A
#
# COMPACT_ATOMS: atom_id res chain seq x y z
N MET A 1 11.35 -20.03 18.61
CA MET A 1 9.90 -20.39 18.55
C MET A 1 9.38 -20.44 17.11
N GLN A 2 9.55 -19.38 16.29
CA GLN A 2 9.12 -19.39 14.87
C GLN A 2 9.75 -20.51 14.01
N HIS A 3 11.04 -20.79 14.16
CA HIS A 3 11.73 -21.85 13.38
C HIS A 3 11.15 -23.24 13.65
N ALA A 4 10.88 -23.60 14.92
CA ALA A 4 10.33 -24.90 15.29
C ALA A 4 8.88 -25.09 14.79
N LEU A 5 8.07 -24.02 14.84
CA LEU A 5 6.72 -24.03 14.26
C LEU A 5 6.78 -24.24 12.74
N TRP A 6 7.71 -23.55 12.06
CA TRP A 6 7.89 -23.71 10.63
C TRP A 6 8.30 -25.14 10.27
N ASP A 7 9.23 -25.73 11.02
CA ASP A 7 9.69 -27.10 10.84
C ASP A 7 8.54 -28.11 10.93
N PHE A 8 7.66 -27.92 11.92
CA PHE A 8 6.46 -28.71 12.08
C PHE A 8 5.50 -28.57 10.88
N LEU A 9 5.20 -27.34 10.47
CA LEU A 9 4.29 -27.08 9.34
C LEU A 9 4.84 -27.64 8.02
N TRP A 10 6.15 -27.51 7.79
CA TRP A 10 6.81 -28.02 6.60
C TRP A 10 6.78 -29.53 6.51
N SER A 11 7.33 -30.19 7.53
CA SER A 11 7.51 -31.64 7.53
C SER A 11 6.18 -32.40 7.55
N GLY A 12 5.16 -31.85 8.22
CA GLY A 12 3.85 -32.47 8.31
C GLY A 12 2.97 -32.25 7.07
N PHE A 13 3.03 -31.05 6.48
CA PHE A 13 1.97 -30.56 5.60
C PHE A 13 2.51 -29.89 4.32
N ILE A 14 3.25 -28.79 4.45
CA ILE A 14 3.57 -27.91 3.31
C ILE A 14 4.49 -28.63 2.30
N SER A 15 5.41 -29.50 2.73
CA SER A 15 6.32 -30.19 1.80
C SER A 15 5.59 -31.08 0.76
N LYS A 16 4.35 -31.48 1.06
CA LYS A 16 3.50 -32.34 0.24
C LYS A 16 2.75 -31.57 -0.86
N THR A 17 2.73 -30.24 -0.83
CA THR A 17 2.02 -29.46 -1.86
C THR A 17 2.77 -29.46 -3.19
N ASP A 18 2.01 -29.37 -4.29
CA ASP A 18 2.56 -29.27 -5.65
C ASP A 18 3.18 -27.89 -5.92
N LEU A 19 2.52 -26.85 -5.41
CA LEU A 19 2.95 -25.46 -5.50
C LEU A 19 2.93 -24.77 -4.12
N PHE A 20 3.79 -23.77 -3.99
CA PHE A 20 3.85 -22.82 -2.90
C PHE A 20 3.61 -21.42 -3.48
N ILE A 21 2.42 -20.88 -3.26
CA ILE A 21 2.03 -19.58 -3.79
C ILE A 21 2.40 -18.51 -2.75
N SER A 22 3.12 -17.49 -3.18
CA SER A 22 3.53 -16.39 -2.30
C SER A 22 3.38 -15.05 -3.00
N HIS A 23 3.16 -14.00 -2.21
CA HIS A 23 3.32 -12.63 -2.71
C HIS A 23 4.77 -12.41 -3.17
N PRO A 24 5.01 -11.52 -4.14
CA PRO A 24 6.33 -11.23 -4.69
C PRO A 24 7.26 -10.46 -3.73
N VAL A 25 7.34 -10.88 -2.48
CA VAL A 25 8.13 -10.26 -1.41
C VAL A 25 9.19 -11.26 -0.96
N ALA A 26 10.47 -10.89 -1.06
CA ALA A 26 11.58 -11.81 -0.81
C ALA A 26 11.51 -12.47 0.57
N GLY A 27 11.12 -11.70 1.59
CA GLY A 27 11.02 -12.18 2.97
C GLY A 27 9.88 -13.17 3.23
N PHE A 28 8.97 -13.37 2.28
CA PHE A 28 7.79 -14.23 2.45
C PHE A 28 8.02 -15.67 1.98
N ILE A 29 9.17 -15.95 1.34
CA ILE A 29 9.51 -17.29 0.85
C ILE A 29 10.55 -17.89 1.81
N PRO A 30 10.17 -18.88 2.62
CA PRO A 30 11.10 -19.51 3.55
C PRO A 30 12.20 -20.25 2.78
N PRO A 31 13.47 -20.20 3.25
CA PRO A 31 14.62 -20.77 2.50
C PRO A 31 14.51 -22.26 2.16
N ARG A 32 13.67 -23.00 2.88
CA ARG A 32 13.47 -24.44 2.66
C ARG A 32 12.48 -24.79 1.56
N VAL A 33 11.70 -23.81 1.08
CA VAL A 33 10.77 -24.03 -0.03
C VAL A 33 11.58 -24.17 -1.32
N PRO A 34 11.51 -25.31 -2.03
CA PRO A 34 12.21 -25.46 -3.30
C PRO A 34 11.70 -24.41 -4.30
N HIS A 35 12.60 -23.63 -4.90
CA HIS A 35 12.23 -22.56 -5.83
C HIS A 35 11.40 -23.05 -7.01
N ALA A 36 11.63 -24.28 -7.47
CA ALA A 36 10.84 -24.93 -8.52
C ALA A 36 9.35 -25.15 -8.16
N LYS A 37 8.99 -25.09 -6.87
CA LYS A 37 7.59 -25.15 -6.40
C LYS A 37 6.99 -23.77 -6.17
N VAL A 38 7.74 -22.67 -6.29
CA VAL A 38 7.27 -21.33 -5.95
C VAL A 38 6.57 -20.68 -7.13
N ALA A 39 5.34 -20.21 -6.91
CA ALA A 39 4.63 -19.33 -7.84
C ALA A 39 4.39 -17.96 -7.19
N LEU A 40 4.80 -16.89 -7.88
CA LEU A 40 4.63 -15.53 -7.37
C LEU A 40 3.31 -14.92 -7.85
N MET A 41 2.45 -14.57 -6.90
CA MET A 41 1.14 -14.01 -7.15
C MET A 41 0.86 -12.86 -6.17
N PRO A 42 0.74 -11.61 -6.64
CA PRO A 42 0.51 -10.47 -5.76
C PRO A 42 -0.86 -10.54 -5.11
N ALA A 43 -1.05 -9.77 -4.03
CA ALA A 43 -2.38 -9.58 -3.47
C ALA A 43 -3.24 -8.79 -4.46
N ALA A 44 -4.56 -8.90 -4.32
CA ALA A 44 -5.48 -8.13 -5.13
C ALA A 44 -6.61 -7.52 -4.31
N THR A 45 -7.21 -6.51 -4.92
CA THR A 45 -8.44 -5.85 -4.48
C THR A 45 -9.46 -5.89 -5.62
N ASP A 46 -10.69 -5.47 -5.39
CA ASP A 46 -11.73 -5.50 -6.40
C ASP A 46 -12.19 -4.09 -6.75
N GLU A 47 -12.34 -3.77 -8.04
CA GLU A 47 -12.84 -2.46 -8.47
C GLU A 47 -14.29 -2.19 -8.02
N LEU A 48 -15.05 -3.26 -7.77
CA LEU A 48 -16.47 -3.20 -7.47
C LEU A 48 -16.79 -3.38 -5.98
N ASP A 49 -15.79 -3.65 -5.13
CA ASP A 49 -15.99 -3.80 -3.69
C ASP A 49 -16.21 -2.47 -2.96
N GLY A 50 -16.44 -2.55 -1.65
CA GLY A 50 -16.60 -1.37 -0.79
C GLY A 50 -15.37 -0.46 -0.77
N LEU A 51 -14.17 -1.00 -1.02
CA LEU A 51 -12.88 -0.30 -0.95
C LEU A 51 -12.59 0.50 -2.23
N ASN A 52 -13.16 0.14 -3.38
CA ASN A 52 -12.84 0.78 -4.65
C ASN A 52 -14.03 1.20 -5.51
N LYS A 53 -15.28 0.89 -5.15
CA LYS A 53 -16.42 1.35 -5.94
C LYS A 53 -16.41 2.88 -6.15
N LYS A 54 -16.91 3.32 -7.30
CA LYS A 54 -17.13 4.75 -7.59
C LYS A 54 -18.17 5.31 -6.62
N MET A 55 -17.99 6.57 -6.25
CA MET A 55 -18.84 7.27 -5.28
C MET A 55 -19.26 8.63 -5.85
N SER A 56 -20.50 9.01 -5.61
CA SER A 56 -21.00 10.34 -5.93
C SER A 56 -20.45 11.37 -4.95
N ALA A 57 -20.54 12.67 -5.30
CA ALA A 57 -20.17 13.74 -4.36
C ALA A 57 -21.00 13.69 -3.06
N ALA A 58 -22.26 13.26 -3.14
CA ALA A 58 -23.13 13.10 -1.96
C ALA A 58 -22.64 11.96 -1.05
N ASP A 59 -22.18 10.85 -1.63
CA ASP A 59 -21.59 9.74 -0.86
C ASP A 59 -20.30 10.20 -0.15
N LEU A 60 -19.42 10.91 -0.86
CA LEU A 60 -18.17 11.42 -0.30
C LEU A 60 -18.42 12.37 0.88
N GLU A 61 -19.38 13.29 0.75
CA GLU A 61 -19.76 14.21 1.83
C GLU A 61 -20.42 13.47 3.01
N TYR A 62 -21.28 12.48 2.73
CA TYR A 62 -21.86 11.63 3.77
C TYR A 62 -20.76 10.93 4.59
N TYR A 63 -19.81 10.26 3.94
CA TYR A 63 -18.74 9.55 4.63
C TYR A 63 -17.75 10.49 5.31
N ARG A 64 -17.52 11.71 4.80
CA ARG A 64 -16.74 12.73 5.52
C ARG A 64 -17.41 13.10 6.85
N ARG A 65 -18.74 13.24 6.89
CA ARG A 65 -19.48 13.49 8.14
C ARG A 65 -19.41 12.31 9.10
N VAL A 66 -19.54 11.09 8.58
CA VAL A 66 -19.36 9.87 9.38
C VAL A 66 -17.96 9.82 9.97
N PHE A 67 -16.94 10.09 9.17
CA PHE A 67 -15.55 10.16 9.62
C PHE A 67 -15.37 11.20 10.74
N ASN A 68 -15.87 12.43 10.53
CA ASN A 68 -15.73 13.51 11.51
C ASN A 68 -16.40 13.17 12.85
N ARG A 69 -17.54 12.47 12.82
CA ARG A 69 -18.18 11.97 14.05
C ARG A 69 -17.29 10.94 14.77
N CYS A 70 -16.71 9.99 14.03
CA CYS A 70 -15.78 9.01 14.62
C CYS A 70 -14.53 9.67 15.20
N ALA A 71 -14.03 10.74 14.58
CA ALA A 71 -12.90 11.53 15.07
C ALA A 71 -13.26 12.28 16.36
N GLU A 72 -14.42 12.95 16.37
CA GLU A 72 -14.93 13.69 17.52
C GLU A 72 -15.16 12.80 18.74
N ASP A 73 -15.76 11.61 18.54
CA ASP A 73 -15.95 10.59 19.59
C ASP A 73 -14.61 10.13 20.23
N GLN A 74 -13.49 10.33 19.53
CA GLN A 74 -12.13 9.98 19.97
C GLN A 74 -11.30 11.20 20.40
N GLY A 75 -11.89 12.41 20.45
CA GLY A 75 -11.19 13.64 20.80
C GLY A 75 -10.20 14.13 19.72
N SER A 76 -10.33 13.63 18.50
CA SER A 76 -9.47 13.94 17.36
C SER A 76 -10.11 15.01 16.47
N PRO A 77 -9.34 15.93 15.85
CA PRO A 77 -9.91 16.92 14.95
C PRO A 77 -10.52 16.24 13.71
N GLY A 78 -11.60 16.82 13.18
CA GLY A 78 -12.22 16.34 11.94
C GLY A 78 -11.52 16.82 10.67
N ILE A 79 -11.93 16.27 9.53
CA ILE A 79 -11.54 16.72 8.19
C ILE A 79 -12.35 17.97 7.81
N SER A 80 -11.64 19.04 7.47
CA SER A 80 -12.18 20.29 6.94
C SER A 80 -12.83 20.08 5.57
N ALA A 81 -13.85 20.90 5.27
CA ALA A 81 -14.46 20.92 3.94
C ALA A 81 -13.62 21.73 2.93
N ASP A 82 -12.82 22.69 3.43
CA ASP A 82 -12.19 23.72 2.60
C ASP A 82 -10.69 23.50 2.41
N ARG A 83 -10.10 22.54 3.12
CA ARG A 83 -8.66 22.26 3.09
C ARG A 83 -8.38 20.86 2.56
N PRO A 84 -7.37 20.69 1.69
CA PRO A 84 -6.91 19.36 1.29
C PRO A 84 -6.29 18.61 2.48
N TYR A 85 -6.15 17.30 2.35
CA TYR A 85 -5.44 16.50 3.34
C TYR A 85 -4.58 15.41 2.72
N VAL A 86 -3.46 15.14 3.39
CA VAL A 86 -2.61 13.98 3.18
C VAL A 86 -3.13 12.84 4.04
N ILE A 87 -3.15 11.60 3.54
CA ILE A 87 -3.71 10.46 4.27
C ILE A 87 -2.74 9.28 4.35
N GLN A 88 -2.65 8.65 5.52
CA GLN A 88 -2.15 7.27 5.65
C GLN A 88 -3.26 6.38 6.20
N ILE A 89 -3.63 5.34 5.45
CA ILE A 89 -4.58 4.31 5.89
C ILE A 89 -3.78 3.09 6.34
N ALA A 90 -3.73 2.84 7.64
CA ALA A 90 -2.98 1.72 8.19
C ALA A 90 -3.56 1.28 9.55
N ARG A 91 -3.30 0.02 9.91
CA ARG A 91 -3.45 -0.42 11.31
C ARG A 91 -2.49 0.37 12.19
N PHE A 92 -2.86 0.55 13.46
CA PHE A 92 -1.99 1.14 14.48
C PHE A 92 -0.96 0.10 14.92
N ASP A 93 -0.01 -0.18 14.04
CA ASP A 93 1.01 -1.20 14.21
C ASP A 93 2.40 -0.53 14.13
N PRO A 94 3.38 -0.91 14.97
CA PRO A 94 4.70 -0.26 14.96
C PRO A 94 5.41 -0.33 13.60
N ALA A 95 5.10 -1.33 12.78
CA ALA A 95 5.68 -1.47 11.44
C ALA A 95 5.14 -0.44 10.43
N LYS A 96 4.03 0.26 10.71
CA LYS A 96 3.36 1.18 9.77
C LYS A 96 3.95 2.59 9.75
N GLY A 97 4.99 2.85 10.57
CA GLY A 97 5.75 4.10 10.52
C GLY A 97 4.94 5.36 10.82
N ILE A 98 3.91 5.26 11.66
CA ILE A 98 3.08 6.42 12.04
C ILE A 98 3.92 7.57 12.64
N PRO A 99 4.94 7.34 13.48
CA PRO A 99 5.82 8.42 13.95
C PRO A 99 6.52 9.16 12.81
N ASP A 100 6.97 8.44 11.77
CA ASP A 100 7.61 9.05 10.60
C ASP A 100 6.62 9.89 9.79
N VAL A 101 5.34 9.49 9.74
CA VAL A 101 4.28 10.29 9.11
C VAL A 101 4.11 11.63 9.83
N ILE A 102 4.00 11.60 11.16
CA ILE A 102 3.83 12.81 11.98
C ILE A 102 5.06 13.71 11.87
N GLN A 103 6.26 13.13 11.93
CA GLN A 103 7.51 13.87 11.78
C GLN A 103 7.65 14.50 10.40
N SER A 104 7.36 13.76 9.33
CA SER A 104 7.40 14.27 7.96
C SER A 104 6.38 15.40 7.77
N TYR A 105 5.18 15.26 8.37
CA TYR A 105 4.16 16.30 8.32
C TYR A 105 4.57 17.57 9.07
N ARG A 106 5.23 17.46 10.23
CA ARG A 106 5.80 18.61 10.94
C ARG A 106 6.77 19.40 10.05
N ILE A 107 7.75 18.70 9.45
CA ILE A 107 8.74 19.31 8.56
C ILE A 107 8.05 19.95 7.35
N PHE A 108 7.10 19.25 6.73
CA PHE A 108 6.29 19.76 5.63
C PHE A 108 5.59 21.08 6.00
N ARG A 109 4.98 21.16 7.18
CA ARG A 109 4.32 22.37 7.68
C ARG A 109 5.29 23.53 7.87
N GLU A 110 6.48 23.27 8.40
CA GLU A 110 7.54 24.28 8.54
C GLU A 110 8.01 24.80 7.18
N GLN A 111 8.16 23.91 6.20
CA GLN A 111 8.53 24.28 4.83
C GLN A 111 7.47 25.14 4.15
N LEU A 112 6.18 24.85 4.36
CA LEU A 112 5.09 25.69 3.85
C LEU A 112 5.10 27.08 4.48
N THR A 113 5.27 27.19 5.80
CA THR A 113 5.41 28.50 6.48
C THR A 113 6.63 29.26 5.96
N ALA A 114 7.77 28.58 5.77
CA ALA A 114 8.98 29.21 5.21
C ALA A 114 8.78 29.74 3.78
N LYS A 115 7.84 29.15 3.02
CA LYS A 115 7.40 29.63 1.69
C LYS A 115 6.36 30.74 1.76
N GLY A 116 5.98 31.21 2.95
CA GLY A 116 5.03 32.30 3.15
C GLY A 116 3.56 31.90 3.06
N LEU A 117 3.25 30.61 3.19
CA LEU A 117 1.87 30.14 3.28
C LEU A 117 1.34 30.31 4.71
N GLU A 118 0.08 30.74 4.81
CA GLU A 118 -0.62 30.87 6.09
C GLU A 118 -1.10 29.52 6.60
N SER A 119 -1.25 29.40 7.93
CA SER A 119 -1.57 28.13 8.59
C SER A 119 -2.90 27.50 8.14
N ASP A 120 -3.86 28.30 7.67
CA ASP A 120 -5.16 27.87 7.16
C ASP A 120 -5.10 27.35 5.71
N GLN A 121 -4.05 27.71 4.97
CA GLN A 121 -3.78 27.18 3.63
C GLN A 121 -3.15 25.79 3.69
N HIS A 122 -2.44 25.47 4.77
CA HIS A 122 -1.73 24.20 4.91
C HIS A 122 -2.69 23.00 4.85
N PRO A 123 -2.33 21.89 4.17
CA PRO A 123 -3.13 20.67 4.19
C PRO A 123 -3.22 20.05 5.60
N GLN A 124 -4.32 19.37 5.90
CA GLN A 124 -4.43 18.53 7.11
C GLN A 124 -3.71 17.18 6.89
N LEU A 125 -3.47 16.46 7.98
CA LEU A 125 -3.00 15.07 7.97
C LEU A 125 -4.10 14.16 8.53
N VAL A 126 -4.36 13.04 7.85
CA VAL A 126 -5.28 12.00 8.31
C VAL A 126 -4.52 10.70 8.49
N ILE A 127 -4.53 10.14 9.70
CA ILE A 127 -4.02 8.81 10.03
C ILE A 127 -5.21 8.00 10.53
N CYS A 128 -5.61 6.99 9.77
CA CYS A 128 -6.77 6.18 10.14
C CYS A 128 -6.63 4.73 9.71
N GLY A 129 -7.46 3.88 10.28
CA GLY A 129 -7.54 2.47 9.93
C GLY A 129 -8.56 1.77 10.79
N HIS A 130 -8.91 0.54 10.41
CA HIS A 130 -9.82 -0.27 11.21
C HIS A 130 -9.20 -0.56 12.58
N GLY A 131 -9.95 -0.24 13.64
CA GLY A 131 -9.68 -0.82 14.95
C GLY A 131 -10.17 -2.25 14.94
N SER A 132 -9.28 -3.24 15.07
CA SER A 132 -9.72 -4.58 15.45
C SER A 132 -9.96 -4.59 16.95
N ILE A 133 -11.10 -5.15 17.37
CA ILE A 133 -11.45 -5.28 18.79
C ILE A 133 -10.41 -6.15 19.53
N ASP A 134 -9.73 -7.04 18.81
CA ASP A 134 -8.78 -8.02 19.35
C ASP A 134 -7.30 -7.64 19.12
N ASP A 135 -6.98 -6.39 18.80
CA ASP A 135 -5.60 -5.92 18.54
C ASP A 135 -5.06 -5.12 19.74
N PRO A 136 -4.49 -5.78 20.78
CA PRO A 136 -3.96 -5.11 21.96
C PRO A 136 -2.79 -4.17 21.62
N ASP A 137 -1.99 -4.52 20.61
CA ASP A 137 -0.88 -3.69 20.13
C ASP A 137 -1.42 -2.39 19.49
N GLY A 138 -2.57 -2.47 18.82
CA GLY A 138 -3.30 -1.34 18.23
C GLY A 138 -3.58 -0.19 19.19
N THR A 139 -3.92 -0.50 20.45
CA THR A 139 -4.22 0.52 21.46
C THR A 139 -2.94 1.19 21.95
N VAL A 140 -1.88 0.42 22.21
CA VAL A 140 -0.59 0.96 22.66
C VAL A 140 -0.01 1.93 21.64
N ILE A 141 -0.05 1.59 20.35
CA ILE A 141 0.44 2.48 19.30
C ILE A 141 -0.42 3.73 19.15
N TYR A 142 -1.75 3.61 19.30
CA TYR A 142 -2.62 4.77 19.29
C TYR A 142 -2.28 5.73 20.44
N ASP A 143 -2.12 5.22 21.66
CA ASP A 143 -1.79 6.04 22.83
C ASP A 143 -0.42 6.72 22.67
N GLN A 144 0.58 6.01 22.16
CA GLN A 144 1.91 6.59 21.84
C GLN A 144 1.82 7.73 20.82
N VAL A 145 0.93 7.60 19.82
CA VAL A 145 0.69 8.67 18.84
C VAL A 145 0.08 9.89 19.51
N MET A 146 -0.91 9.70 20.38
CA MET A 146 -1.54 10.81 21.10
C MET A 146 -0.56 11.49 22.06
N GLU A 147 0.29 10.72 22.76
CA GLU A 147 1.37 11.23 23.59
C GLU A 147 2.39 12.04 22.78
N MET A 148 2.78 11.54 21.61
CA MET A 148 3.66 12.27 20.69
C MET A 148 3.06 13.62 20.28
N LEU A 149 1.77 13.66 19.93
CA LEU A 149 1.07 14.89 19.55
C LEU A 149 0.93 15.89 20.72
N ALA A 150 0.97 15.43 21.96
CA ALA A 150 0.94 16.28 23.15
C ALA A 150 2.31 16.91 23.49
N GLN A 151 3.41 16.43 22.90
CA GLN A 151 4.74 17.00 23.12
C GLN A 151 4.83 18.40 22.51
N SER A 152 5.60 19.30 23.15
CA SER A 152 5.73 20.71 22.74
C SER A 152 6.18 20.90 21.29
N GLU A 153 6.95 19.95 20.76
CA GLU A 153 7.41 19.96 19.37
C GLU A 153 6.28 19.74 18.34
N TYR A 154 5.26 18.94 18.69
CA TYR A 154 4.17 18.58 17.78
C TYR A 154 2.85 19.29 18.09
N LEU A 155 2.68 19.79 19.33
CA LEU A 155 1.49 20.46 19.81
C LEU A 155 0.99 21.60 18.89
N PRO A 156 1.85 22.44 18.27
CA PRO A 156 1.38 23.48 17.34
C PRO A 156 0.64 22.94 16.10
N TYR A 157 0.91 21.70 15.71
CA TYR A 157 0.38 21.05 14.52
C TYR A 157 -0.78 20.10 14.82
N ALA A 158 -0.94 19.67 16.08
CA ALA A 158 -1.89 18.63 16.51
C ALA A 158 -3.34 18.92 16.08
N LYS A 159 -3.77 20.19 16.06
CA LYS A 159 -5.11 20.61 15.61
C LYS A 159 -5.43 20.26 14.14
N ASP A 160 -4.40 20.04 13.33
CA ASP A 160 -4.51 19.72 11.91
C ASP A 160 -4.18 18.25 11.60
N ILE A 161 -3.90 17.44 12.63
CA ILE A 161 -3.59 16.02 12.52
C ILE A 161 -4.77 15.22 13.06
N CYS A 162 -5.55 14.65 12.16
CA CYS A 162 -6.65 13.76 12.51
C CYS A 162 -6.12 12.31 12.65
N VAL A 163 -6.15 11.79 13.86
CA VAL A 163 -5.85 10.38 14.18
C VAL A 163 -7.13 9.68 14.62
N THR A 164 -7.61 8.69 13.86
CA THR A 164 -8.93 8.10 14.11
C THR A 164 -8.95 6.59 13.85
N ARG A 165 -9.33 5.79 14.85
CA ARG A 165 -9.66 4.38 14.64
C ARG A 165 -11.09 4.26 14.12
N LEU A 166 -11.26 3.63 12.97
CA LEU A 166 -12.54 3.57 12.28
C LEU A 166 -13.24 2.22 12.52
N PRO A 167 -14.59 2.20 12.54
CA PRO A 167 -15.34 0.95 12.52
C PRO A 167 -15.11 0.21 11.21
N ALA A 168 -15.40 -1.09 11.18
CA ALA A 168 -15.33 -1.93 9.99
C ALA A 168 -16.27 -1.43 8.88
N SER A 169 -15.77 -0.50 8.06
CA SER A 169 -16.47 0.07 6.91
C SER A 169 -15.50 0.34 5.78
N ASP A 170 -15.59 -0.46 4.73
CA ASP A 170 -14.75 -0.33 3.54
C ASP A 170 -15.07 0.95 2.76
N GLN A 171 -16.36 1.28 2.66
CA GLN A 171 -16.82 2.48 1.98
C GLN A 171 -16.31 3.75 2.65
N LEU A 172 -16.22 3.77 3.97
CA LEU A 172 -15.67 4.91 4.70
C LEU A 172 -14.20 5.14 4.32
N LEU A 173 -13.39 4.07 4.32
CA LEU A 173 -11.99 4.13 3.87
C LEU A 173 -11.88 4.53 2.40
N CYS A 174 -12.73 3.97 1.54
CA CYS A 174 -12.78 4.32 0.13
C CYS A 174 -13.05 5.81 -0.06
N ALA A 175 -14.05 6.36 0.63
CA ALA A 175 -14.45 7.75 0.50
C ALA A 175 -13.35 8.72 0.95
N ILE A 176 -12.75 8.50 2.12
CA ILE A 176 -11.67 9.37 2.62
C ILE A 176 -10.39 9.22 1.79
N LEU A 177 -10.08 8.03 1.27
CA LEU A 177 -8.95 7.89 0.34
C LEU A 177 -9.22 8.59 -1.00
N ARG A 178 -10.45 8.52 -1.51
CA ARG A 178 -10.86 9.19 -2.76
C ARG A 178 -10.83 10.71 -2.65
N SER A 179 -11.09 11.24 -1.47
CA SER A 179 -11.14 12.68 -1.22
C SER A 179 -9.79 13.26 -0.78
N SER A 180 -8.75 12.45 -0.58
CA SER A 180 -7.42 12.92 -0.21
C SER A 180 -6.70 13.63 -1.35
N PHE A 181 -5.72 14.46 -1.00
CA PHE A 181 -4.80 15.09 -1.94
C PHE A 181 -3.73 14.10 -2.42
N CYS A 182 -3.07 13.43 -1.47
CA CYS A 182 -2.13 12.35 -1.74
C CYS A 182 -2.16 11.34 -0.59
N ALA A 183 -1.65 10.14 -0.85
CA ALA A 183 -1.53 9.09 0.15
C ALA A 183 -0.07 8.87 0.56
N LEU A 184 0.13 8.56 1.83
CA LEU A 184 1.41 8.11 2.39
C LEU A 184 1.34 6.61 2.68
N GLN A 185 2.46 5.92 2.50
CA GLN A 185 2.65 4.56 2.99
C GLN A 185 4.07 4.37 3.52
N LEU A 186 4.32 4.86 4.73
CA LEU A 186 5.65 4.91 5.35
C LEU A 186 5.97 3.66 6.18
N SER A 187 5.55 2.48 5.73
CA SER A 187 5.79 1.22 6.44
C SER A 187 7.28 0.86 6.50
N HIS A 188 7.78 0.56 7.70
CA HIS A 188 9.14 0.03 7.92
C HIS A 188 9.27 -1.43 7.52
N ARG A 189 8.20 -2.20 7.68
CA ARG A 189 8.10 -3.60 7.26
C ARG A 189 6.73 -3.82 6.65
N GLU A 190 6.69 -4.45 5.50
CA GLU A 190 5.46 -4.62 4.77
C GLU A 190 5.44 -5.90 3.96
N GLY A 191 4.23 -6.44 3.76
CA GLY A 191 3.97 -7.46 2.76
C GLY A 191 3.82 -6.83 1.38
N PHE A 192 2.71 -7.12 0.71
CA PHE A 192 2.40 -6.50 -0.57
C PHE A 192 1.87 -5.06 -0.40
N GLU A 193 1.01 -4.84 0.59
CA GLU A 193 0.30 -3.57 0.87
C GLU A 193 -0.59 -3.07 -0.26
N ILE A 194 -1.82 -3.55 -0.23
CA ILE A 194 -2.82 -3.26 -1.26
C ILE A 194 -3.31 -1.81 -1.20
N LYS A 195 -3.12 -1.09 -0.08
CA LYS A 195 -3.50 0.33 0.02
C LYS A 195 -2.77 1.21 -0.98
N VAL A 196 -1.58 0.81 -1.42
CA VAL A 196 -0.87 1.47 -2.51
C VAL A 196 -1.65 1.31 -3.82
N THR A 197 -1.98 0.08 -4.23
CA THR A 197 -2.82 -0.19 -5.42
C THR A 197 -4.14 0.59 -5.35
N GLU A 198 -4.83 0.54 -4.21
CA GLU A 198 -6.11 1.24 -4.02
C GLU A 198 -5.98 2.76 -4.20
N SER A 199 -4.88 3.36 -3.74
CA SER A 199 -4.60 4.80 -3.88
C SER A 199 -4.33 5.18 -5.33
N LEU A 200 -3.48 4.40 -6.01
CA LEU A 200 -3.13 4.62 -7.42
C LEU A 200 -4.37 4.47 -8.32
N ALA A 201 -5.24 3.50 -8.04
CA ALA A 201 -6.51 3.29 -8.74
C ALA A 201 -7.53 4.44 -8.53
N LYS A 202 -7.36 5.22 -7.46
CA LYS A 202 -8.14 6.44 -7.18
C LYS A 202 -7.45 7.70 -7.70
N TYR A 203 -6.40 7.55 -8.51
CA TYR A 203 -5.59 8.62 -9.09
C TYR A 203 -4.96 9.53 -8.02
N LYS A 204 -4.56 8.93 -6.89
CA LYS A 204 -3.86 9.63 -5.82
C LYS A 204 -2.37 9.34 -5.92
N PRO A 205 -1.51 10.37 -6.05
CA PRO A 205 -0.08 10.19 -5.89
C PRO A 205 0.21 9.54 -4.53
N VAL A 206 1.12 8.57 -4.52
CA VAL A 206 1.55 7.87 -3.31
C VAL A 206 3.00 8.23 -3.02
N ILE A 207 3.30 8.73 -1.83
CA ILE A 207 4.67 8.81 -1.31
C ILE A 207 4.86 7.65 -0.33
N ALA A 208 5.83 6.79 -0.57
CA ALA A 208 6.00 5.60 0.24
C ALA A 208 7.47 5.29 0.50
N PHE A 209 7.72 4.55 1.58
CA PHE A 209 9.03 3.97 1.79
C PHE A 209 9.27 2.76 0.89
N ARG A 210 10.54 2.52 0.53
CA ARG A 210 10.99 1.31 -0.19
C ARG A 210 10.95 0.08 0.72
N SER A 211 9.75 -0.40 1.05
CA SER A 211 9.53 -1.50 1.97
C SER A 211 8.68 -2.61 1.36
N GLY A 212 9.07 -3.86 1.58
CA GLY A 212 8.31 -5.03 1.12
C GLY A 212 8.01 -5.00 -0.38
N GLY A 213 6.74 -5.24 -0.72
CA GLY A 213 6.19 -5.22 -2.07
C GLY A 213 5.67 -3.85 -2.55
N ILE A 214 5.80 -2.79 -1.76
CA ILE A 214 5.39 -1.43 -2.16
C ILE A 214 6.04 -1.00 -3.50
N PRO A 215 7.36 -1.18 -3.72
CA PRO A 215 8.00 -0.76 -4.97
C PRO A 215 7.50 -1.50 -6.22
N LEU A 216 6.80 -2.63 -6.07
CA LEU A 216 6.25 -3.38 -7.20
C LEU A 216 5.00 -2.72 -7.79
N GLN A 217 4.40 -1.79 -7.06
CA GLN A 217 3.16 -1.11 -7.43
C GLN A 217 3.39 0.31 -7.94
N ILE A 218 4.54 0.92 -7.60
CA ILE A 218 4.85 2.32 -7.89
C ILE A 218 5.99 2.41 -8.93
N GLU A 219 5.74 3.12 -10.02
CA GLU A 219 6.79 3.66 -10.88
C GLU A 219 7.29 4.99 -10.30
N ASP A 220 8.49 4.94 -9.73
CA ASP A 220 9.09 6.08 -9.01
C ASP A 220 9.26 7.31 -9.92
N GLY A 221 8.81 8.46 -9.41
CA GLY A 221 8.80 9.72 -10.15
C GLY A 221 7.72 9.84 -11.23
N LYS A 222 6.86 8.83 -11.39
CA LYS A 222 5.79 8.79 -12.40
C LYS A 222 4.40 8.62 -11.79
N THR A 223 4.17 7.53 -11.08
CA THR A 223 2.87 7.22 -10.45
C THR A 223 2.89 7.48 -8.94
N GLY A 224 4.08 7.55 -8.36
CA GLY A 224 4.32 7.85 -6.95
C GLY A 224 5.80 8.11 -6.70
N ILE A 225 6.17 8.34 -5.45
CA ILE A 225 7.53 8.72 -5.04
C ILE A 225 8.02 7.71 -4.01
N LEU A 226 9.15 7.06 -4.29
CA LEU A 226 9.75 6.04 -3.43
C LEU A 226 10.95 6.60 -2.68
N ILE A 227 10.86 6.55 -1.35
CA ILE A 227 11.83 7.16 -0.43
C ILE A 227 12.49 6.09 0.43
N GLU A 228 13.74 6.31 0.81
CA GLU A 228 14.41 5.41 1.75
C GLU A 228 13.74 5.41 3.12
N ARG A 229 13.68 4.24 3.76
CA ARG A 229 13.03 4.07 5.07
C ARG A 229 13.64 5.01 6.10
N GLY A 230 12.78 5.70 6.85
CA GLY A 230 13.17 6.66 7.89
C GLY A 230 13.61 8.04 7.37
N ASN A 231 13.67 8.26 6.05
CA ASN A 231 14.00 9.58 5.50
C ASN A 231 12.75 10.49 5.50
N THR A 232 12.40 11.00 6.68
CA THR A 232 11.26 11.91 6.89
C THR A 232 11.43 13.26 6.21
N GLN A 233 12.68 13.74 6.07
CA GLN A 233 12.99 14.96 5.32
C GLN A 233 12.63 14.81 3.85
N GLY A 234 13.01 13.69 3.22
CA GLY A 234 12.65 13.42 1.83
C GLY A 234 11.14 13.33 1.61
N VAL A 235 10.41 12.75 2.58
CA VAL A 235 8.93 12.70 2.53
C VAL A 235 8.35 14.11 2.58
N ALA A 236 8.85 14.96 3.48
CA ALA A 236 8.43 16.35 3.58
C ALA A 236 8.73 17.15 2.30
N ASP A 237 9.92 16.97 1.72
CA ASP A 237 10.32 17.63 0.47
C ASP A 237 9.40 17.23 -0.69
N ALA A 238 9.07 15.95 -0.79
CA ALA A 238 8.14 15.41 -1.79
C ALA A 238 6.72 15.98 -1.60
N LEU A 239 6.22 16.02 -0.36
CA LEU A 239 4.93 16.64 -0.03
C LEU A 239 4.91 18.13 -0.38
N THR A 240 5.95 18.87 0.00
CA THR A 240 6.09 20.30 -0.30
C THR A 240 6.09 20.54 -1.80
N ARG A 241 6.82 19.74 -2.58
CA ARG A 241 6.85 19.89 -4.03
C ARG A 241 5.48 19.58 -4.64
N LEU A 242 4.87 18.44 -4.31
CA LEU A 242 3.53 18.09 -4.80
C LEU A 242 2.50 19.19 -4.48
N TYR A 243 2.56 19.77 -3.28
CA TYR A 243 1.57 20.77 -2.85
C TYR A 243 1.81 22.15 -3.47
N THR A 244 3.07 22.56 -3.66
CA THR A 244 3.41 23.92 -4.12
C THR A 244 3.64 24.04 -5.62
N ASP A 245 3.84 22.93 -6.32
CA ASP A 245 4.03 22.86 -7.77
C ASP A 245 2.86 22.11 -8.40
N ASN A 246 1.85 22.86 -8.86
CA ASN A 246 0.65 22.28 -9.44
C ASN A 246 0.95 21.51 -10.74
N ASP A 247 1.90 21.97 -11.56
CA ASP A 247 2.25 21.28 -12.81
C ASP A 247 2.85 19.92 -12.48
N TYR A 248 3.77 19.87 -11.51
CA TYR A 248 4.32 18.61 -11.00
C TYR A 248 3.22 17.68 -10.45
N TYR A 249 2.25 18.18 -9.69
CA TYR A 249 1.13 17.36 -9.24
C TYR A 249 0.27 16.82 -10.40
N GLN A 250 -0.03 17.65 -11.40
CA GLN A 250 -0.79 17.22 -12.57
C GLN A 250 -0.05 16.18 -13.40
N GLU A 251 1.28 16.20 -13.46
CA GLU A 251 2.08 15.15 -14.12
C GLU A 251 1.74 13.76 -13.53
N PHE A 252 1.75 13.61 -12.19
CA PHE A 252 1.36 12.33 -11.56
C PHE A 252 -0.08 11.94 -11.85
N VAL A 253 -1.02 12.89 -11.73
CA VAL A 253 -2.45 12.59 -11.94
C VAL A 253 -2.72 12.18 -13.39
N ASN A 254 -2.08 12.84 -14.35
CA ASN A 254 -2.22 12.52 -15.77
C ASN A 254 -1.59 11.16 -16.08
N GLU A 255 -0.40 10.89 -15.55
CA GLU A 255 0.27 9.59 -15.69
C GLU A 255 -0.60 8.45 -15.13
N LEU A 256 -1.15 8.63 -13.92
CA LEU A 256 -2.06 7.67 -13.29
C LEU A 256 -3.32 7.38 -14.13
N ARG A 257 -3.77 8.32 -14.97
CA ARG A 257 -4.95 8.18 -15.84
C ARG A 257 -4.65 7.57 -17.21
N THR A 258 -3.39 7.35 -17.56
CA THR A 258 -3.04 6.75 -18.84
C THR A 258 -3.57 5.32 -18.94
N LYS A 259 -3.89 4.88 -20.17
CA LYS A 259 -4.29 3.48 -20.43
C LYS A 259 -3.18 2.49 -20.09
N GLU A 260 -1.92 2.91 -20.25
CA GLU A 260 -0.75 2.10 -19.91
C GLU A 260 -0.72 1.81 -18.41
N GLN A 261 -0.81 2.85 -17.57
CA GLN A 261 -0.84 2.66 -16.13
C GLN A 261 -2.08 1.90 -15.66
N ASP A 262 -3.22 2.13 -16.30
CA ASP A 262 -4.43 1.37 -16.01
C ASP A 262 -4.24 -0.13 -16.30
N SER A 263 -3.73 -0.47 -17.48
CA SER A 263 -3.42 -1.85 -17.84
C SER A 263 -2.40 -2.50 -16.89
N LYS A 264 -1.37 -1.77 -16.47
CA LYS A 264 -0.40 -2.25 -15.48
C LYS A 264 -1.06 -2.53 -14.13
N ARG A 265 -1.97 -1.67 -13.65
CA ARG A 265 -2.67 -1.87 -12.38
C ARG A 265 -3.63 -3.04 -12.39
N GLN A 266 -4.25 -3.38 -13.53
CA GLN A 266 -5.19 -4.50 -13.65
C GLN A 266 -4.65 -5.81 -13.07
N GLN A 267 -3.34 -6.01 -13.06
CA GLN A 267 -2.70 -7.20 -12.48
C GLN A 267 -2.89 -7.37 -10.96
N PHE A 268 -3.30 -6.30 -10.27
CA PHE A 268 -3.57 -6.28 -8.84
C PHE A 268 -5.08 -6.28 -8.53
N PHE A 269 -5.92 -6.61 -9.53
CA PHE A 269 -7.37 -6.72 -9.36
C PHE A 269 -7.87 -8.16 -9.51
N THR A 270 -9.02 -8.43 -8.88
CA THR A 270 -9.68 -9.75 -8.86
C THR A 270 -9.78 -10.43 -10.23
N PRO A 271 -10.19 -9.75 -11.33
CA PRO A 271 -10.32 -10.41 -12.62
C PRO A 271 -9.00 -11.02 -13.11
N PHE A 272 -7.90 -10.27 -13.01
CA PHE A 272 -6.60 -10.75 -13.44
C PHE A 272 -6.06 -11.86 -12.52
N GLN A 273 -6.30 -11.76 -11.21
CA GLN A 273 -5.98 -12.86 -10.29
C GLN A 273 -6.78 -14.12 -10.57
N SER A 274 -8.01 -13.99 -11.05
CA SER A 274 -8.83 -15.14 -11.41
C SER A 274 -8.24 -15.87 -12.62
N VAL A 275 -7.70 -15.13 -13.59
CA VAL A 275 -6.93 -15.69 -14.71
C VAL A 275 -5.67 -16.41 -14.22
N ASN A 276 -4.92 -15.84 -13.26
CA ASN A 276 -3.77 -16.51 -12.61
C ASN A 276 -4.18 -17.86 -12.01
N TRP A 277 -5.27 -17.91 -11.26
CA TRP A 277 -5.76 -19.16 -10.67
C TRP A 277 -6.19 -20.18 -11.71
N LEU A 278 -6.95 -19.77 -12.74
CA LEU A 278 -7.38 -20.66 -13.82
C LEU A 278 -6.19 -21.23 -14.59
N TYR A 279 -5.18 -20.41 -14.85
CA TYR A 279 -3.94 -20.84 -15.48
C TYR A 279 -3.22 -21.89 -14.63
N LEU A 280 -2.99 -21.61 -13.34
CA LEU A 280 -2.33 -22.55 -12.44
C LEU A 280 -3.09 -23.89 -12.33
N ALA A 281 -4.42 -23.83 -12.26
CA ALA A 281 -5.26 -25.02 -12.21
C ALA A 281 -5.13 -25.86 -13.51
N THR A 282 -5.10 -25.18 -14.66
CA THR A 282 -4.92 -25.82 -15.97
C THR A 282 -3.55 -26.50 -16.06
N GLU A 283 -2.47 -25.78 -15.75
CA GLU A 283 -1.11 -26.33 -15.78
C GLU A 283 -0.95 -27.55 -14.86
N LEU A 284 -1.55 -27.51 -13.66
CA LEU A 284 -1.51 -28.64 -12.73
C LEU A 284 -2.37 -29.82 -13.20
N ALA A 285 -3.54 -29.57 -13.79
CA ALA A 285 -4.43 -30.63 -14.29
C ALA A 285 -3.83 -31.38 -15.49
N TYR A 286 -3.08 -30.68 -16.35
CA TYR A 286 -2.45 -31.27 -17.54
C TYR A 286 -1.01 -31.77 -17.29
N LYS A 287 -0.42 -31.49 -16.12
CA LYS A 287 0.84 -32.11 -15.67
C LYS A 287 0.66 -33.63 -15.53
N GLY A 288 1.00 -34.34 -16.59
CA GLY A 288 1.02 -35.81 -16.63
C GLY A 288 0.16 -36.44 -17.72
N ASN A 289 -0.69 -35.68 -18.43
CA ASN A 289 -1.67 -36.25 -19.36
C ASN A 289 -1.41 -36.03 -20.86
N ASP A 290 -0.36 -35.30 -21.28
CA ASP A 290 0.05 -35.32 -22.69
C ASP A 290 1.48 -34.81 -22.88
N ALA A 291 2.41 -35.73 -23.19
CA ALA A 291 3.72 -35.40 -23.76
C ALA A 291 3.63 -34.80 -25.18
N ALA A 292 2.43 -34.48 -25.68
CA ALA A 292 2.19 -33.99 -27.03
C ALA A 292 1.62 -32.57 -27.12
N ILE A 293 1.18 -31.94 -26.01
CA ILE A 293 0.65 -30.56 -26.03
C ILE A 293 1.62 -29.53 -25.42
N VAL A 294 2.76 -29.95 -24.86
CA VAL A 294 3.83 -29.03 -24.45
C VAL A 294 4.81 -28.80 -25.61
N LYS A 295 4.32 -28.27 -26.75
CA LYS A 295 5.21 -27.78 -27.81
C LYS A 295 5.44 -26.28 -27.63
N ALA A 296 6.72 -25.95 -27.47
CA ALA A 296 7.29 -24.62 -27.28
C ALA A 296 6.75 -23.92 -26.03
N GLN A 297 7.11 -24.43 -24.85
CA GLN A 297 7.18 -23.53 -23.70
C GLN A 297 8.26 -22.49 -24.01
N PRO A 298 7.89 -21.21 -24.05
CA PRO A 298 8.86 -20.14 -24.13
C PRO A 298 9.63 -20.17 -22.82
N GLN A 299 10.94 -19.95 -22.88
CA GLN A 299 11.70 -19.69 -21.67
C GLN A 299 11.21 -18.36 -21.09
N ALA A 300 10.24 -18.41 -20.18
CA ALA A 300 9.86 -17.27 -19.37
C ALA A 300 11.14 -16.79 -18.66
N GLU A 301 11.54 -15.55 -18.94
CA GLU A 301 12.73 -14.92 -18.36
C GLU A 301 12.63 -14.94 -16.84
N ASP A 302 13.70 -15.42 -16.18
CA ASP A 302 13.81 -15.33 -14.73
C ASP A 302 13.78 -13.85 -14.33
N ILE A 303 12.95 -13.49 -13.35
CA ILE A 303 12.87 -12.10 -12.91
C ILE A 303 14.13 -11.79 -12.11
N GLU A 304 14.80 -10.68 -12.43
CA GLU A 304 16.00 -10.18 -11.72
C GLU A 304 15.78 -9.88 -10.21
N GLY A 305 14.58 -10.05 -9.68
CA GLY A 305 14.41 -10.38 -8.27
C GLY A 305 13.18 -9.80 -7.59
N THR A 306 12.97 -10.20 -6.34
CA THR A 306 12.01 -9.58 -5.42
C THR A 306 12.74 -8.56 -4.54
N TYR A 307 12.08 -7.43 -4.23
CA TYR A 307 12.68 -6.37 -3.42
C TYR A 307 12.93 -6.85 -1.99
N MET A 308 14.16 -6.63 -1.51
CA MET A 308 14.64 -7.02 -0.18
C MET A 308 14.34 -5.96 0.90
N GLY A 309 13.63 -4.87 0.56
CA GLY A 309 13.31 -3.76 1.48
C GLY A 309 14.48 -2.83 1.82
N ASN A 310 15.67 -3.05 1.25
CA ASN A 310 16.87 -2.21 1.37
C ASN A 310 17.29 -1.60 0.02
N GLY A 311 16.36 -1.52 -0.94
CA GLY A 311 16.64 -1.07 -2.31
C GLY A 311 17.30 -2.13 -3.22
N GLN A 312 17.70 -3.30 -2.70
CA GLN A 312 18.28 -4.39 -3.51
C GLN A 312 17.23 -5.38 -3.98
N THR A 313 17.46 -5.97 -5.15
CA THR A 313 16.69 -7.10 -5.68
C THR A 313 17.42 -8.40 -5.39
N ARG A 314 16.67 -9.46 -5.04
CA ARG A 314 17.21 -10.81 -4.92
C ARG A 314 16.66 -11.68 -6.03
N ASN A 315 17.53 -12.21 -6.88
CA ASN A 315 17.16 -13.21 -7.87
C ASN A 315 16.93 -14.57 -7.18
N TRP A 316 15.73 -15.12 -7.36
CA TRP A 316 15.31 -16.38 -6.74
C TRP A 316 15.06 -17.50 -7.75
N ASN A 317 15.26 -17.24 -9.06
CA ASN A 317 14.77 -18.10 -10.15
C ASN A 317 13.27 -18.47 -9.96
N ALA A 318 12.48 -17.55 -9.43
CA ALA A 318 11.04 -17.67 -9.25
C ALA A 318 10.33 -16.89 -10.36
N LYS A 319 9.10 -17.27 -10.71
CA LYS A 319 8.35 -16.71 -11.84
C LYS A 319 7.01 -16.13 -11.41
N TYR A 320 6.64 -14.97 -11.96
CA TYR A 320 5.28 -14.44 -11.81
C TYR A 320 4.32 -15.31 -12.60
N VAL A 321 3.13 -15.59 -12.04
CA VAL A 321 2.12 -16.39 -12.74
C VAL A 321 1.83 -15.85 -14.17
N ARG A 322 1.76 -14.52 -14.33
CA ARG A 322 1.54 -13.88 -15.64
C ARG A 322 2.62 -14.16 -16.68
N GLN A 323 3.87 -14.37 -16.27
CA GLN A 323 5.00 -14.57 -17.19
C GLN A 323 4.98 -15.95 -17.81
N PHE A 324 4.29 -16.91 -17.19
CA PHE A 324 4.07 -18.21 -17.80
C PHE A 324 3.19 -18.13 -19.06
N TRP A 325 2.38 -17.05 -19.21
CA TRP A 325 1.52 -16.85 -20.39
C TRP A 325 2.24 -16.20 -21.57
N GLN A 326 3.24 -15.35 -21.29
CA GLN A 326 3.67 -14.30 -22.21
C GLN A 326 4.56 -14.75 -23.37
N GLY A 327 5.00 -15.99 -23.44
CA GLY A 327 5.91 -16.36 -24.51
C GLY A 327 5.28 -17.12 -25.68
N THR A 328 3.95 -17.29 -25.73
CA THR A 328 3.30 -17.67 -26.97
C THR A 328 3.06 -16.42 -27.81
N ALA A 329 4.08 -15.97 -28.54
CA ALA A 329 3.95 -15.04 -29.65
C ALA A 329 4.77 -15.56 -30.84
#